data_AF-A0A0V0PWZ1-F1
#
_entry.id   AF-A0A0V0PWZ1-F1
#
_cell.length_a   1.000
_cell.length_b   1.000
_cell.length_c   1.000
_cell.angle_alpha   90.00
_cell.angle_beta   90.00
_cell.angle_gamma   90.00
#
_symmetry.space_group_name_H-M   'P 1'
#
loop_
_entity.id
_entity.type
_entity.pdbx_description
1 polymer ?
#
loop_
_entity_poly.entity_id
_entity_poly.type
_entity_poly.pdbx_seq_one_letter_code
_entity_poly.pdbx_strand_id
1 'polypeptide(L)'
;MPPFDDYLSPHAQQALIAGLFIATGWWVVALQNRRRDAKLRAERVADMQRALLAEIRAHVVSLENQRLDIREIPDTVRRIRDEGFIQMLPDNSNDRIFSALITEVHILPALVIDPVVTYYRQIALMRSFETELPRLARRNRDRAAEMFLDYLELSEVAREAGYEAIRILLASLHGGDATILELYESDARERLDRIASSLPAELAELRARLNKRSSDRSGL
;
A
#
# COMPACT_ATOMS: atom_id res chain seq x y z
N MET A 1 27.17 -63.18 4.85
CA MET A 1 25.82 -63.76 4.66
C MET A 1 24.82 -62.63 4.72
N PRO A 2 23.99 -62.42 3.69
CA PRO A 2 22.88 -61.48 3.78
C PRO A 2 21.91 -61.94 4.89
N PRO A 3 21.36 -61.02 5.70
CA PRO A 3 20.73 -61.36 6.97
C PRO A 3 19.35 -62.04 6.87
N PHE A 4 18.83 -62.33 5.67
CA PHE A 4 17.44 -62.78 5.46
C PHE A 4 17.29 -64.08 4.65
N ASP A 5 18.38 -64.81 4.42
CA ASP A 5 18.39 -66.01 3.57
C ASP A 5 17.52 -67.16 4.12
N ASP A 6 17.27 -67.18 5.44
CA ASP A 6 16.41 -68.20 6.09
C ASP A 6 14.91 -67.99 5.82
N TYR A 7 14.48 -66.81 5.33
CA TYR A 7 13.06 -66.45 5.21
C TYR A 7 12.64 -65.96 3.82
N LEU A 8 13.58 -65.54 2.96
CA LEU A 8 13.27 -64.95 1.65
C LEU A 8 14.21 -65.47 0.56
N SER A 9 13.65 -65.78 -0.62
CA SER A 9 14.47 -66.11 -1.79
C SER A 9 15.36 -64.93 -2.20
N PRO A 10 16.56 -65.17 -2.77
CA PRO A 10 17.48 -64.10 -3.17
C PRO A 10 16.85 -63.05 -4.09
N HIS A 11 15.95 -63.47 -4.99
CA HIS A 11 15.21 -62.56 -5.87
C HIS A 11 14.20 -61.69 -5.13
N ALA A 12 13.55 -62.22 -4.07
CA ALA A 12 12.63 -61.46 -3.25
C ALA A 12 13.36 -60.38 -2.43
N GLN A 13 14.56 -60.68 -1.91
CA GLN A 13 15.41 -59.69 -1.25
C GLN A 13 15.83 -58.57 -2.22
N GLN A 14 16.23 -58.92 -3.44
CA GLN A 14 16.58 -57.93 -4.47
C GLN A 14 15.39 -57.03 -4.85
N ALA A 15 14.20 -57.61 -5.02
CA ALA A 15 12.99 -56.85 -5.32
C ALA A 15 12.60 -55.89 -4.18
N LEU A 16 12.75 -56.32 -2.92
CA LEU A 16 12.52 -55.48 -1.75
C LEU A 16 13.50 -54.31 -1.68
N ILE A 17 14.80 -54.56 -1.89
CA ILE A 17 15.83 -53.50 -1.90
C ILE A 17 15.57 -52.52 -3.05
N ALA A 18 15.27 -53.03 -4.25
CA ALA A 18 14.96 -52.19 -5.40
C ALA A 18 13.69 -51.35 -5.16
N GLY A 19 12.63 -51.95 -4.60
CA GLY A 19 11.40 -51.25 -4.23
C GLY A 19 11.64 -50.17 -3.18
N LEU A 20 12.43 -50.46 -2.14
CA LEU A 20 12.79 -49.50 -1.10
C LEU A 20 13.60 -48.31 -1.67
N PHE A 21 14.55 -48.60 -2.57
CA PHE A 21 15.35 -47.58 -3.23
C PHE A 21 14.49 -46.64 -4.09
N ILE A 22 13.58 -47.19 -4.88
CA ILE A 22 12.63 -46.42 -5.70
C ILE A 22 11.71 -45.57 -4.82
N ALA A 23 11.13 -46.16 -3.77
CA ALA A 23 10.23 -45.44 -2.85
C ALA A 23 10.94 -44.28 -2.13
N THR A 24 12.17 -44.52 -1.67
CA THR A 24 13.00 -43.48 -1.04
C THR A 24 13.35 -42.37 -2.03
N GLY A 25 13.70 -42.73 -3.28
CA GLY A 25 13.96 -41.79 -4.36
C GLY A 25 12.77 -40.87 -4.65
N TRP A 26 11.55 -41.42 -4.69
CA TRP A 26 10.33 -40.63 -4.87
C TRP A 26 10.10 -39.63 -3.74
N TRP A 27 10.34 -40.04 -2.48
CA TRP A 27 10.19 -39.16 -1.33
C TRP A 27 11.19 -38.01 -1.36
N VAL A 28 12.45 -38.28 -1.71
CA VAL A 28 13.48 -37.24 -1.87
C VAL A 28 13.09 -36.25 -2.98
N VAL A 29 12.63 -36.74 -4.12
CA VAL A 29 12.15 -35.89 -5.23
C VAL A 29 10.95 -35.05 -4.80
N ALA A 30 9.98 -35.64 -4.10
CA ALA A 30 8.82 -34.90 -3.59
C ALA A 30 9.23 -33.78 -2.61
N LEU A 31 10.19 -34.04 -1.72
CA LEU A 31 10.72 -33.03 -0.81
C LEU A 31 11.49 -31.93 -1.56
N GLN A 32 12.31 -32.30 -2.53
CA GLN A 32 13.03 -31.34 -3.37
C GLN A 32 12.08 -30.45 -4.18
N ASN A 33 11.03 -31.04 -4.76
CA ASN A 33 10.02 -30.30 -5.51
C ASN A 33 9.28 -29.32 -4.60
N ARG A 34 8.84 -29.74 -3.41
CA ARG A 34 8.21 -28.84 -2.43
C ARG A 34 9.10 -27.65 -2.05
N ARG A 35 10.40 -27.88 -1.87
CA ARG A 35 11.37 -26.79 -1.58
C ARG A 35 11.55 -25.84 -2.76
N ARG A 36 11.64 -26.37 -3.99
CA ARG A 36 11.73 -25.56 -5.21
C ARG A 36 10.46 -24.72 -5.39
N ASP A 37 9.28 -25.32 -5.23
CA ASP A 37 8.01 -24.62 -5.38
C ASP A 37 7.85 -23.49 -4.36
N ALA A 38 8.26 -23.73 -3.10
CA ALA A 38 8.25 -22.70 -2.07
C ALA A 38 9.22 -21.54 -2.39
N LYS A 39 10.42 -21.86 -2.90
CA LYS A 39 11.41 -20.87 -3.30
C LYS A 39 10.91 -20.03 -4.49
N LEU A 40 10.35 -20.67 -5.52
CA LEU A 40 9.80 -19.98 -6.69
C LEU A 40 8.64 -19.06 -6.31
N ARG A 41 7.76 -19.49 -5.38
CA ARG A 41 6.71 -18.62 -4.85
C ARG A 41 7.28 -17.41 -4.12
N ALA A 42 8.30 -17.61 -3.27
CA ALA A 42 8.94 -16.51 -2.55
C ALA A 42 9.63 -15.51 -3.49
N GLU A 43 10.33 -16.00 -4.52
CA GLU A 43 10.94 -15.16 -5.56
C GLU A 43 9.90 -14.35 -6.32
N ARG A 44 8.79 -14.98 -6.73
CA ARG A 44 7.68 -14.29 -7.41
C ARG A 44 7.07 -13.19 -6.53
N VAL A 45 6.85 -13.47 -5.25
CA VAL A 45 6.34 -12.46 -4.28
C VAL A 45 7.32 -11.29 -4.17
N ALA A 46 8.60 -11.56 -4.00
CA ALA A 46 9.61 -10.52 -3.85
C ALA A 46 9.74 -9.65 -5.11
N ASP A 47 9.71 -10.25 -6.30
CA ASP A 47 9.79 -9.52 -7.56
C ASP A 47 8.54 -8.67 -7.81
N MET A 48 7.35 -9.19 -7.47
CA MET A 48 6.09 -8.44 -7.46
C MET A 48 6.19 -7.19 -6.57
N GLN A 49 6.63 -7.38 -5.33
CA GLN A 49 6.78 -6.29 -4.36
C GLN A 49 7.80 -5.25 -4.82
N ARG A 50 8.92 -5.65 -5.44
CA ARG A 50 9.92 -4.74 -6.01
C ARG A 50 9.37 -3.94 -7.18
N ALA A 51 8.60 -4.58 -8.06
CA ALA A 51 7.96 -3.91 -9.19
C ALA A 51 6.96 -2.85 -8.70
N LEU A 52 6.08 -3.22 -7.77
CA LEU A 52 5.14 -2.29 -7.14
C LEU A 52 5.86 -1.15 -6.41
N LEU A 53 6.91 -1.45 -5.66
CA LEU A 53 7.69 -0.43 -4.96
C LEU A 53 8.29 0.59 -5.93
N ALA A 54 8.82 0.14 -7.07
CA ALA A 54 9.40 1.02 -8.09
C ALA A 54 8.34 1.91 -8.75
N GLU A 55 7.19 1.33 -9.11
CA GLU A 55 6.06 2.05 -9.72
C GLU A 55 5.49 3.11 -8.78
N ILE A 56 5.14 2.72 -7.55
CA ILE A 56 4.58 3.63 -6.54
C ILE A 56 5.57 4.75 -6.23
N ARG A 57 6.87 4.44 -6.06
CA ARG A 57 7.89 5.47 -5.82
C ARG A 57 7.99 6.47 -6.95
N ALA A 58 8.00 6.01 -8.21
CA ALA A 58 8.07 6.90 -9.36
C ALA A 58 6.85 7.84 -9.41
N HIS A 59 5.66 7.32 -9.11
CA HIS A 59 4.44 8.12 -9.10
C HIS A 59 4.39 9.10 -7.90
N VAL A 60 4.81 8.69 -6.71
CA VAL A 60 4.88 9.59 -5.54
C VAL A 60 5.80 10.78 -5.83
N VAL A 61 6.97 10.55 -6.44
CA VAL A 61 7.88 11.64 -6.86
C VAL A 61 7.20 12.55 -7.89
N SER A 62 6.40 12.00 -8.80
CA SER A 62 5.62 12.82 -9.74
C SER A 62 4.60 13.71 -9.01
N LEU A 63 3.88 13.17 -8.02
CA LEU A 63 2.92 13.94 -7.22
C LEU A 63 3.62 15.07 -6.44
N GLU A 64 4.80 14.82 -5.89
CA GLU A 64 5.57 15.85 -5.20
C GLU A 64 5.99 17.00 -6.11
N ASN A 65 6.43 16.68 -7.33
CA ASN A 65 6.81 17.69 -8.31
C ASN A 65 5.62 18.49 -8.84
N GLN A 66 4.41 17.95 -8.74
CA GLN A 66 3.17 18.61 -9.16
C GLN A 66 2.52 19.45 -8.05
N ARG A 67 3.07 19.42 -6.83
CA ARG A 67 2.50 20.15 -5.70
C ARG A 67 2.59 21.65 -5.94
N LEU A 68 1.44 22.31 -5.99
CA LEU A 68 1.35 23.76 -6.06
C LEU A 68 1.73 24.38 -4.72
N ASP A 69 2.43 25.51 -4.75
CA ASP A 69 2.60 26.32 -3.54
C ASP A 69 1.23 26.84 -3.11
N ILE A 70 0.96 26.82 -1.79
CA ILE A 70 -0.25 27.39 -1.18
C ILE A 70 -0.51 28.82 -1.66
N ARG A 71 0.56 29.57 -1.97
CA ARG A 71 0.49 30.94 -2.49
C ARG A 71 -0.03 31.02 -3.93
N GLU A 72 0.14 29.97 -4.73
CA GLU A 72 -0.25 29.90 -6.15
C GLU A 72 -1.66 29.33 -6.36
N ILE A 73 -2.21 28.65 -5.35
CA ILE A 73 -3.57 28.09 -5.39
C ILE A 73 -4.63 29.16 -5.69
N PRO A 74 -4.67 30.32 -5.00
CA PRO A 74 -5.70 31.34 -5.23
C PRO A 74 -5.69 31.89 -6.66
N ASP A 75 -4.49 32.09 -7.23
CA ASP A 75 -4.33 32.62 -8.59
C ASP A 75 -4.75 31.59 -9.64
N THR A 76 -4.42 30.32 -9.43
CA THR A 76 -4.88 29.21 -10.30
C THR A 76 -6.41 29.08 -10.25
N VAL A 77 -7.00 29.10 -9.04
CA VAL A 77 -8.45 29.05 -8.84
C VAL A 77 -9.14 30.23 -9.53
N ARG A 78 -8.57 31.44 -9.42
CA ARG A 78 -9.10 32.63 -10.10
C ARG A 78 -9.06 32.44 -11.61
N ARG A 79 -7.96 31.93 -12.17
CA ARG A 79 -7.83 31.65 -13.61
C ARG A 79 -8.87 30.62 -14.09
N ILE A 80 -9.16 29.60 -13.30
CA ILE A 80 -10.21 28.63 -13.63
C ILE A 80 -11.59 29.31 -13.67
N ARG A 81 -11.89 30.19 -12.72
CA ARG A 81 -13.16 30.94 -12.69
C ARG A 81 -13.29 31.90 -13.86
N ASP A 82 -12.23 32.66 -14.16
CA ASP A 82 -12.25 33.73 -15.15
C ASP A 82 -12.15 33.18 -16.59
N GLU A 83 -11.26 32.22 -16.81
CA GLU A 83 -10.88 31.74 -18.15
C GLU A 83 -11.36 30.30 -18.44
N GLY A 84 -11.69 29.52 -17.39
CA GLY A 84 -11.99 28.09 -17.55
C GLY A 84 -10.77 27.25 -17.94
N PHE A 85 -9.56 27.80 -17.80
CA PHE A 85 -8.32 27.14 -18.19
C PHE A 85 -7.83 26.23 -17.07
N ILE A 86 -7.78 24.92 -17.35
CA ILE A 86 -7.19 23.91 -16.48
C ILE A 86 -6.03 23.27 -17.24
N GLN A 87 -4.80 23.43 -16.71
CA GLN A 87 -3.63 22.76 -17.24
C GLN A 87 -3.40 21.48 -16.43
N MET A 88 -3.92 20.37 -16.92
CA MET A 88 -3.58 19.04 -16.40
C MET A 88 -2.42 18.49 -17.22
N LEU A 89 -1.39 17.97 -16.55
CA LEU A 89 -0.40 17.18 -17.27
C LEU A 89 -1.10 15.93 -17.83
N PRO A 90 -0.80 15.51 -19.07
CA PRO A 90 -1.28 14.24 -19.60
C PRO A 90 -0.85 13.09 -18.69
N ASP A 91 -1.78 12.20 -18.35
CA ASP A 91 -1.50 10.94 -17.66
C ASP A 91 -0.59 10.08 -18.55
N ASN A 92 0.72 10.11 -18.25
CA ASN A 92 1.68 9.21 -18.88
C ASN A 92 1.62 7.84 -18.18
N SER A 93 0.45 7.20 -18.21
CA SER A 93 0.24 5.75 -18.08
C SER A 93 1.20 5.01 -17.14
N ASN A 94 1.26 5.43 -15.87
CA ASN A 94 2.13 4.82 -14.86
C ASN A 94 1.48 3.65 -14.09
N ASP A 95 0.25 3.24 -14.42
CA ASP A 95 -0.48 2.11 -13.78
C ASP A 95 -0.34 0.77 -14.51
N ARG A 96 0.52 0.68 -15.53
CA ARG A 96 0.59 -0.52 -16.39
C ARG A 96 1.03 -1.74 -15.60
N ILE A 97 1.90 -1.55 -14.60
CA ILE A 97 2.44 -2.65 -13.82
C ILE A 97 1.35 -3.08 -12.82
N PHE A 98 0.77 -2.20 -12.03
CA PHE A 98 -0.33 -2.57 -11.13
C PHE A 98 -1.54 -3.17 -11.85
N SER A 99 -1.99 -2.59 -12.96
CA SER A 99 -3.12 -3.12 -13.72
C SER A 99 -2.85 -4.53 -14.27
N ALA A 100 -1.60 -4.84 -14.60
CA ALA A 100 -1.20 -6.19 -14.99
C ALA A 100 -1.10 -7.16 -13.79
N LEU A 101 -0.82 -6.63 -12.60
CA LEU A 101 -0.53 -7.41 -11.39
C LEU A 101 -1.73 -7.54 -10.43
N ILE A 102 -2.79 -6.75 -10.59
CA ILE A 102 -3.99 -6.81 -9.74
C ILE A 102 -4.63 -8.21 -9.75
N THR A 103 -4.56 -8.93 -10.87
CA THR A 103 -5.05 -10.31 -10.99
C THR A 103 -4.30 -11.27 -10.08
N GLU A 104 -3.06 -10.93 -9.74
CA GLU A 104 -2.15 -11.67 -8.88
C GLU A 104 -1.99 -11.06 -7.49
N VAL A 105 -2.80 -10.05 -7.13
CA VAL A 105 -2.71 -9.37 -5.83
C VAL A 105 -2.84 -10.34 -4.64
N HIS A 106 -3.57 -11.44 -4.83
CA HIS A 106 -3.76 -12.51 -3.85
C HIS A 106 -2.47 -13.27 -3.49
N ILE A 107 -1.38 -13.07 -4.25
CA ILE A 107 -0.06 -13.65 -3.98
C ILE A 107 0.72 -12.80 -2.97
N LEU A 108 0.37 -11.51 -2.81
CA LEU A 108 1.04 -10.63 -1.85
C LEU A 108 0.74 -11.04 -0.40
N PRO A 109 1.65 -10.73 0.55
CA PRO A 109 1.37 -10.87 1.98
C PRO A 109 0.14 -10.05 2.38
N ALA A 110 -0.68 -10.58 3.29
CA ALA A 110 -1.95 -9.97 3.67
C ALA A 110 -1.81 -8.51 4.14
N LEU A 111 -0.76 -8.22 4.93
CA LEU A 111 -0.47 -6.89 5.47
C LEU A 111 -0.02 -5.87 4.39
N VAL A 112 0.34 -6.35 3.20
CA VAL A 112 0.79 -5.50 2.07
C VAL A 112 -0.35 -5.17 1.12
N ILE A 113 -1.36 -6.04 1.03
CA ILE A 113 -2.49 -5.87 0.11
C ILE A 113 -3.21 -4.55 0.38
N ASP A 114 -3.61 -4.29 1.62
CA ASP A 114 -4.44 -3.14 1.95
C ASP A 114 -3.76 -1.78 1.66
N PRO A 115 -2.49 -1.53 2.04
CA PRO A 115 -1.80 -0.29 1.68
C PRO A 115 -1.68 -0.08 0.17
N VAL A 116 -1.34 -1.14 -0.57
CA VAL A 116 -1.21 -1.08 -2.04
C VAL A 116 -2.56 -0.78 -2.68
N VAL A 117 -3.61 -1.51 -2.31
CA VAL A 117 -4.96 -1.30 -2.84
C VAL A 117 -5.48 0.08 -2.49
N THR A 118 -5.23 0.56 -1.26
CA THR A 118 -5.63 1.90 -0.82
C THR A 118 -5.00 2.98 -1.69
N TYR A 119 -3.69 2.88 -1.94
CA TYR A 119 -2.99 3.82 -2.81
C TYR A 119 -3.58 3.85 -4.23
N TYR A 120 -3.71 2.70 -4.89
CA TYR A 120 -4.24 2.66 -6.27
C TYR A 120 -5.72 3.05 -6.37
N ARG A 121 -6.50 2.87 -5.30
CA ARG A 121 -7.85 3.42 -5.23
C ARG A 121 -7.84 4.95 -5.27
N GLN A 122 -6.89 5.62 -4.61
CA GLN A 122 -6.79 7.08 -4.70
C GLN A 122 -6.42 7.53 -6.11
N ILE A 123 -5.49 6.84 -6.77
CA ILE A 123 -5.12 7.12 -8.17
C ILE A 123 -6.32 6.96 -9.10
N ALA A 124 -7.13 5.92 -8.93
CA ALA A 124 -8.36 5.73 -9.70
C ALA A 124 -9.36 6.88 -9.49
N LEU A 125 -9.49 7.38 -8.25
CA LEU A 125 -10.32 8.56 -7.96
C LEU A 125 -9.75 9.82 -8.62
N MET A 126 -8.44 10.07 -8.53
CA MET A 126 -7.78 11.23 -9.17
C MET A 126 -8.01 11.25 -10.68
N ARG A 127 -7.86 10.11 -11.36
CA ARG A 127 -8.13 9.99 -12.81
C ARG A 127 -9.57 10.36 -13.18
N SER A 128 -10.52 10.02 -12.32
CA SER A 128 -11.93 10.40 -12.54
C SER A 128 -12.10 11.92 -12.48
N PHE A 129 -11.38 12.59 -11.59
CA PHE A 129 -11.35 14.05 -11.51
C PHE A 129 -10.69 14.67 -12.75
N GLU A 130 -9.53 14.14 -13.17
CA GLU A 130 -8.82 14.60 -14.37
C GLU A 130 -9.68 14.51 -15.64
N THR A 131 -10.51 13.46 -15.72
CA THR A 131 -11.42 13.25 -16.85
C THR A 131 -12.60 14.23 -16.84
N GLU A 132 -13.15 14.54 -15.67
CA GLU A 132 -14.36 15.35 -15.52
C GLU A 132 -14.09 16.86 -15.43
N LEU A 133 -12.98 17.28 -14.82
CA LEU A 133 -12.65 18.68 -14.56
C LEU A 133 -12.65 19.55 -15.84
N PRO A 134 -12.01 19.15 -16.95
CA PRO A 134 -12.05 19.95 -18.19
C PRO A 134 -13.47 20.08 -18.77
N ARG A 135 -14.30 19.04 -18.62
CA ARG A 135 -15.71 19.07 -19.08
C ARG A 135 -16.57 19.95 -18.18
N LEU A 136 -16.31 19.92 -16.87
CA LEU A 136 -16.99 20.75 -15.90
C LEU A 136 -16.62 22.23 -16.07
N ALA A 137 -15.34 22.55 -16.27
CA ALA A 137 -14.87 23.93 -16.48
C ALA A 137 -15.53 24.63 -17.68
N ARG A 138 -15.86 23.87 -18.74
CA ARG A 138 -16.61 24.40 -19.89
C ARG A 138 -18.08 24.70 -19.58
N ARG A 139 -18.68 23.99 -18.63
CA ARG A 139 -20.12 24.07 -18.29
C ARG A 139 -20.40 24.97 -17.09
N ASN A 140 -19.57 24.87 -16.05
CA ASN A 140 -19.70 25.58 -14.79
C ASN A 140 -18.30 25.78 -14.17
N ARG A 141 -17.77 26.99 -14.32
CA ARG A 141 -16.40 27.34 -13.89
C ARG A 141 -16.26 27.42 -12.38
N ASP A 142 -17.27 27.93 -11.67
CA ASP A 142 -17.26 28.01 -10.21
C ASP A 142 -17.19 26.63 -9.58
N ARG A 143 -18.03 25.69 -10.08
CA ARG A 143 -18.02 24.31 -9.60
C ARG A 143 -16.74 23.57 -9.99
N ALA A 144 -16.16 23.88 -11.16
CA ALA A 144 -14.87 23.33 -11.55
C ALA A 144 -13.74 23.81 -10.64
N ALA A 145 -13.79 25.07 -10.21
CA ALA A 145 -12.81 25.64 -9.29
C ALA A 145 -12.89 24.97 -7.90
N GLU A 146 -14.09 24.68 -7.39
CA GLU A 146 -14.29 23.90 -6.15
C GLU A 146 -13.76 22.48 -6.32
N MET A 147 -14.14 21.78 -7.38
CA MET A 147 -13.67 20.42 -7.66
C MET A 147 -12.14 20.34 -7.86
N PHE A 148 -11.52 21.41 -8.34
CA PHE A 148 -10.06 21.49 -8.46
C PHE A 148 -9.38 21.56 -7.08
N LEU A 149 -9.97 22.25 -6.11
CA LEU A 149 -9.47 22.25 -4.73
C LEU A 149 -9.57 20.85 -4.12
N ASP A 150 -10.70 20.16 -4.32
CA ASP A 150 -10.88 18.77 -3.89
C ASP A 150 -9.84 17.84 -4.55
N TYR A 151 -9.50 18.08 -5.83
CA TYR A 151 -8.45 17.35 -6.52
C TYR A 151 -7.05 17.57 -5.90
N LEU A 152 -6.73 18.79 -5.47
CA LEU A 152 -5.46 19.07 -4.79
C LEU A 152 -5.38 18.37 -3.43
N GLU A 153 -6.47 18.36 -2.66
CA GLU A 153 -6.55 17.60 -1.41
C GLU A 153 -6.40 16.10 -1.66
N LEU A 154 -7.09 15.57 -2.66
CA LEU A 154 -6.99 14.16 -3.04
C LEU A 154 -5.57 13.79 -3.49
N SER A 155 -4.86 14.69 -4.18
CA SER A 155 -3.46 14.48 -4.58
C SER A 155 -2.54 14.31 -3.37
N GLU A 156 -2.74 15.09 -2.31
CA GLU A 156 -2.01 14.92 -1.05
C GLU A 156 -2.35 13.60 -0.34
N VAL A 157 -3.63 13.23 -0.31
CA VAL A 157 -4.07 11.95 0.26
C VAL A 157 -3.47 10.77 -0.52
N ALA A 158 -3.42 10.83 -1.85
CA ALA A 158 -2.81 9.82 -2.69
C ALA A 158 -1.30 9.72 -2.45
N ARG A 159 -0.61 10.86 -2.31
CA ARG A 159 0.81 10.92 -1.99
C ARG A 159 1.10 10.24 -0.65
N GLU A 160 0.32 10.56 0.38
CA GLU A 160 0.47 9.97 1.71
C GLU A 160 0.22 8.45 1.70
N ALA A 161 -0.84 8.01 1.02
CA ALA A 161 -1.11 6.58 0.83
C ALA A 161 0.04 5.87 0.09
N GLY A 162 0.67 6.55 -0.89
CA GLY A 162 1.84 6.03 -1.60
C GLY A 162 3.06 5.90 -0.69
N TYR A 163 3.29 6.87 0.20
CA TYR A 163 4.35 6.81 1.20
C TYR A 163 4.16 5.65 2.18
N GLU A 164 2.94 5.46 2.68
CA GLU A 164 2.59 4.33 3.53
C GLU A 164 2.85 3.00 2.80
N ALA A 165 2.38 2.86 1.55
CA ALA A 165 2.60 1.66 0.75
C ALA A 165 4.09 1.37 0.51
N ILE A 166 4.90 2.40 0.20
CA ILE A 166 6.36 2.28 0.06
C ILE A 166 6.99 1.76 1.34
N ARG A 167 6.60 2.33 2.49
CA ARG A 167 7.14 1.97 3.81
C ARG A 167 6.83 0.51 4.15
N ILE A 168 5.60 0.07 3.93
CA ILE A 168 5.16 -1.32 4.18
C ILE A 168 5.82 -2.31 3.22
N LEU A 169 5.92 -1.98 1.92
CA LEU A 169 6.61 -2.82 0.93
C LEU A 169 8.09 -3.01 1.29
N LEU A 170 8.77 -1.95 1.72
CA LEU A 170 10.15 -2.03 2.18
C LEU A 170 10.27 -2.91 3.43
N ALA A 171 9.41 -2.72 4.44
CA ALA A 171 9.41 -3.56 5.64
C ALA A 171 9.20 -5.04 5.29
N SER A 172 8.23 -5.34 4.43
CA SER A 172 7.92 -6.69 3.97
C SER A 172 9.11 -7.34 3.25
N LEU A 173 9.78 -6.60 2.35
CA LEU A 173 10.93 -7.10 1.59
C LEU A 173 12.16 -7.40 2.47
N HIS A 174 12.33 -6.71 3.60
CA HIS A 174 13.49 -6.88 4.48
C HIS A 174 13.26 -7.85 5.62
N GLY A 175 12.05 -7.93 6.17
CA GLY A 175 11.76 -8.77 7.34
C GLY A 175 10.34 -9.34 7.40
N GLY A 176 9.59 -9.26 6.31
CA GLY A 176 8.25 -9.85 6.20
C GLY A 176 7.24 -9.23 7.17
N ASP A 177 6.25 -10.04 7.56
CA ASP A 177 5.13 -9.59 8.39
C ASP A 177 5.56 -9.16 9.80
N ALA A 178 6.61 -9.77 10.36
CA ALA A 178 7.10 -9.42 11.69
C ALA A 178 7.57 -7.96 11.76
N THR A 179 8.36 -7.52 10.77
CA THR A 179 8.84 -6.14 10.70
C THR A 179 7.70 -5.15 10.44
N ILE A 180 6.67 -5.54 9.69
CA ILE A 180 5.47 -4.71 9.49
C ILE A 180 4.71 -4.53 10.81
N LEU A 181 4.54 -5.61 11.59
CA LEU A 181 3.86 -5.54 12.88
C LEU A 181 4.64 -4.68 13.88
N GLU A 182 5.97 -4.82 13.95
CA GLU A 182 6.84 -3.97 14.77
C GLU A 182 6.71 -2.49 14.39
N LEU A 183 6.64 -2.19 13.08
CA LEU A 183 6.42 -0.84 12.58
C LEU A 183 5.05 -0.27 13.05
N TYR A 184 3.98 -1.07 12.98
CA TYR A 184 2.68 -0.62 13.48
C TYR A 184 2.66 -0.41 14.99
N GLU A 185 3.36 -1.25 15.75
CA GLU A 185 3.51 -1.07 17.19
C GLU A 185 4.29 0.20 17.53
N SER A 186 5.37 0.50 16.82
CA SER A 186 6.12 1.75 17.04
C SER A 186 5.27 2.97 16.74
N ASP A 187 4.55 2.97 15.62
CA ASP A 187 3.66 4.07 15.24
C ASP A 187 2.52 4.28 16.26
N ALA A 188 1.99 3.19 16.81
CA ALA A 188 0.95 3.24 17.84
C ALA A 188 1.49 3.86 19.14
N ARG A 189 2.71 3.49 19.57
CA ARG A 189 3.37 4.07 20.74
C ARG A 189 3.62 5.56 20.56
N GLU A 190 4.20 5.97 19.43
CA GLU A 190 4.44 7.39 19.14
C GLU A 190 3.14 8.20 19.13
N ARG A 191 2.06 7.66 18.57
CA ARG A 191 0.75 8.33 18.58
C ARG A 191 0.22 8.50 20.00
N LEU A 192 0.32 7.46 20.83
CA LEU A 192 -0.09 7.54 22.23
C LEU A 192 0.73 8.57 23.00
N ASP A 193 2.04 8.65 22.78
CA ASP A 193 2.92 9.64 23.42
C ASP A 193 2.59 11.08 22.99
N ARG A 194 2.31 11.28 21.69
CA ARG A 194 1.83 12.58 21.18
C ARG A 194 0.52 12.99 21.84
N ILE A 195 -0.43 12.08 21.93
CA ILE A 195 -1.73 12.33 22.58
C ILE A 195 -1.52 12.61 24.08
N ALA A 196 -0.72 11.81 24.77
CA ALA A 196 -0.45 11.99 26.20
C ALA A 196 0.23 13.33 26.49
N SER A 197 1.08 13.83 25.60
CA SER A 197 1.72 15.13 25.74
C SER A 197 0.81 16.32 25.40
N SER A 198 -0.14 16.18 24.46
CA SER A 198 -1.06 17.27 24.09
C SER A 198 -2.31 17.37 24.99
N LEU A 199 -2.81 16.23 25.49
CA LEU A 199 -4.04 16.14 26.29
C LEU A 199 -4.12 17.10 27.48
N PRO A 200 -3.07 17.30 28.32
CA PRO A 200 -3.15 18.20 29.46
C PRO A 200 -3.44 19.65 29.06
N ALA A 201 -2.85 20.13 27.96
CA ALA A 201 -3.06 21.47 27.45
C ALA A 201 -4.48 21.62 26.86
N GLU A 202 -4.93 20.63 26.08
CA GLU A 202 -6.27 20.61 25.49
C GLU A 202 -7.37 20.60 26.58
N LEU A 203 -7.19 19.81 27.63
CA LEU A 203 -8.13 19.76 28.76
C LEU A 203 -8.14 21.07 29.56
N ALA A 204 -6.99 21.72 29.72
CA ALA A 204 -6.90 23.03 30.38
C ALA A 204 -7.64 24.12 29.58
N GLU A 205 -7.49 24.12 28.25
CA GLU A 205 -8.22 25.03 27.36
C GLU A 205 -9.74 24.76 27.42
N LEU A 206 -10.16 23.49 27.35
CA LEU A 206 -11.56 23.11 27.44
C LEU A 206 -12.18 23.57 28.76
N ARG A 207 -11.47 23.38 29.88
CA ARG A 207 -11.89 23.84 31.21
C ARG A 207 -12.02 25.36 31.26
N ALA A 208 -11.08 26.10 30.69
CA ALA A 208 -11.14 27.56 30.62
C ALA A 208 -12.34 28.05 29.81
N ARG A 209 -12.64 27.42 28.67
CA ARG A 209 -13.81 27.73 27.82
C ARG A 209 -15.13 27.46 28.54
N LEU A 210 -15.23 26.34 29.26
CA LEU A 210 -16.43 25.99 30.03
C LEU A 210 -16.67 26.98 31.19
N ASN A 211 -15.62 27.37 31.91
CA ASN A 211 -15.72 28.35 32.98
C ASN A 211 -16.19 29.73 32.47
N LYS A 212 -15.64 30.20 31.34
CA LYS A 212 -16.05 31.46 30.71
C LYS A 212 -17.53 31.45 30.27
N ARG A 213 -18.00 30.33 29.73
CA ARG A 213 -19.41 30.17 29.31
C ARG A 213 -20.37 30.10 30.51
N SER A 214 -19.91 29.56 31.64
CA SER A 214 -20.68 29.51 32.88
C SER A 214 -20.81 30.88 33.54
N SER A 215 -19.77 31.72 33.51
CA SER A 215 -19.81 33.06 34.09
C SER A 215 -20.73 34.00 33.33
N ASP A 216 -20.81 33.90 31.99
CA ASP A 216 -21.70 34.74 31.17
C ASP A 216 -23.19 34.43 31.41
N ARG A 217 -23.52 33.24 31.94
CA ARG A 217 -24.91 32.83 32.19
C ARG A 217 -25.41 33.16 33.61
N SER A 218 -24.50 33.51 34.52
CA SER A 218 -24.83 33.85 35.92
C SER A 218 -24.98 35.36 36.16
N GLY A 219 -24.80 36.18 35.12
CA GLY A 219 -24.95 37.64 35.16
C GLY A 219 -26.23 38.19 34.52
N LEU A 220 -27.19 37.32 34.20
CA LEU A 220 -28.57 37.65 33.79
C LEU A 220 -29.54 37.28 34.92
#